data_AF-W4M319-F1
#
_entry.id   AF-W4M319-F1
#
_cell.length_a   1.000
_cell.length_b   1.000
_cell.length_c   1.000
_cell.angle_alpha   90.00
_cell.angle_beta   90.00
_cell.angle_gamma   90.00
#
_symmetry.space_group_name_H-M   'P 1'
#
loop_
_entity.id
_entity.type
_entity.pdbx_description
1 polymer ?
#
loop_
_entity_poly.entity_id
_entity_poly.type
_entity_poly.pdbx_seq_one_letter_code
_entity_poly.pdbx_strand_id
1 'polypeptide(L)'
;MADSHPYISGAGNIAQIVYQLRNSFPSTVTSETVKRLGIAPKNESYVINALQFIGVIDGDGKKTDEAAQVFSHHKDEEFASAFQGLVESAYYDLFDLYGENSWLLDDDTLITFFRQRN
;
A
#
# COMPACT_ATOMS: atom_id res chain seq x y z
N MET A 1 10.69 -11.64 13.19
CA MET A 1 10.72 -12.10 11.79
C MET A 1 9.65 -11.32 11.10
N ALA A 2 10.04 -10.24 10.42
CA ALA A 2 9.11 -9.47 9.62
C ALA A 2 8.98 -10.25 8.31
N ASP A 3 7.79 -10.75 7.99
CA ASP A 3 7.51 -11.18 6.62
C ASP A 3 7.83 -9.97 5.72
N SER A 4 8.75 -10.14 4.77
CA SER A 4 9.24 -9.06 3.90
C SER A 4 8.13 -8.38 3.10
N HIS A 5 6.96 -9.03 2.97
CA HIS A 5 5.78 -8.50 2.30
C HIS A 5 4.53 -8.75 3.17
N PRO A 6 3.73 -7.70 3.47
CA PRO A 6 2.58 -7.84 4.34
C PRO A 6 1.47 -8.63 3.64
N TYR A 7 0.95 -9.64 4.34
CA TYR A 7 -0.23 -10.36 3.88
C TYR A 7 -1.50 -9.51 4.03
N ILE A 8 -2.40 -9.56 3.04
CA ILE A 8 -3.77 -9.08 3.18
C ILE A 8 -4.75 -10.08 2.60
N SER A 9 -5.92 -10.21 3.24
CA SER A 9 -6.99 -11.10 2.81
C SER A 9 -7.65 -10.72 1.46
N GLY A 10 -7.29 -9.56 0.88
CA GLY A 10 -7.77 -9.14 -0.43
C GLY A 10 -7.50 -7.66 -0.73
N ALA A 11 -7.24 -7.35 -2.00
CA ALA A 11 -6.90 -6.01 -2.48
C ALA A 11 -8.01 -4.96 -2.25
N GLY A 12 -9.27 -5.39 -2.15
CA GLY A 12 -10.42 -4.49 -1.92
C GLY A 12 -10.30 -3.65 -0.65
N ASN A 13 -9.75 -4.21 0.43
CA ASN A 13 -9.53 -3.47 1.67
C ASN A 13 -8.50 -2.36 1.52
N ILE A 14 -7.43 -2.59 0.73
CA ILE A 14 -6.43 -1.55 0.41
C ILE A 14 -7.05 -0.45 -0.44
N ALA A 15 -7.77 -0.82 -1.52
CA ALA A 15 -8.43 0.16 -2.37
C ALA A 15 -9.40 1.04 -1.58
N GLN A 16 -10.18 0.45 -0.66
CA GLN A 16 -11.11 1.17 0.20
C GLN A 16 -10.39 2.14 1.15
N ILE A 17 -9.33 1.71 1.85
CA ILE A 17 -8.64 2.61 2.78
C ILE A 17 -7.92 3.74 2.04
N VAL A 18 -7.31 3.46 0.87
CA VAL A 18 -6.67 4.50 0.04
C VAL A 18 -7.70 5.53 -0.42
N TYR A 19 -8.88 5.07 -0.84
CA TYR A 19 -9.98 5.96 -1.20
C TYR A 19 -10.44 6.84 -0.03
N GLN A 20 -10.58 6.28 1.18
CA GLN A 20 -10.93 7.06 2.37
C GLN A 20 -9.85 8.10 2.70
N LEU A 21 -8.57 7.73 2.61
CA LEU A 21 -7.44 8.61 2.88
C LEU A 21 -7.31 9.75 1.85
N ARG A 22 -7.72 9.55 0.58
CA ARG A 22 -7.83 10.64 -0.41
C ARG A 22 -8.89 11.66 -0.02
N ASN A 23 -10.02 11.21 0.55
CA ASN A 23 -11.09 12.11 0.97
C ASN A 23 -10.72 12.87 2.25
N SER A 24 -10.11 12.19 3.20
CA SER A 24 -9.64 12.78 4.45
C SER A 24 -8.53 11.93 5.04
N PHE A 25 -7.33 12.53 5.15
CA PHE A 25 -6.19 11.89 5.76
C PHE A 25 -6.04 12.35 7.22
N PRO A 26 -6.35 11.50 8.22
CA PRO A 26 -6.22 11.85 9.63
C PRO A 26 -4.76 12.11 10.03
N SER A 27 -4.54 12.80 11.15
CA SER A 27 -3.18 12.99 11.69
C SER A 27 -2.47 11.68 12.03
N THR A 28 -3.23 10.62 12.35
CA THR A 28 -2.72 9.28 12.64
C THR A 28 -3.70 8.23 12.15
N VAL A 29 -3.20 7.22 11.45
CA VAL A 29 -3.94 6.08 10.94
C VAL A 29 -3.49 4.84 11.71
N THR A 30 -4.39 4.27 12.51
CA THR A 30 -4.14 3.08 13.32
C THR A 30 -5.19 2.01 13.02
N SER A 31 -5.04 0.81 13.58
CA SER A 31 -6.06 -0.24 13.48
C SER A 31 -7.42 0.22 14.00
N GLU A 32 -7.47 1.17 14.94
CA GLU A 32 -8.72 1.76 15.41
C GLU A 32 -9.36 2.67 14.33
N THR A 33 -8.56 3.43 13.59
CA THR A 33 -9.02 4.20 12.42
C THR A 33 -9.66 3.28 11.38
N VAL A 34 -8.96 2.20 11.01
CA VAL A 34 -9.45 1.22 10.02
C VAL A 34 -10.74 0.54 10.50
N LYS A 35 -10.81 0.18 11.79
CA LYS A 35 -11.99 -0.42 12.42
C LYS A 35 -13.20 0.52 12.40
N ARG A 36 -13.01 1.81 12.68
CA ARG A 36 -14.08 2.82 12.65
C ARG A 36 -14.64 3.02 11.24
N LEU A 37 -13.81 2.83 10.22
CA LEU A 37 -14.21 2.86 8.81
C LEU A 37 -14.92 1.57 8.36
N GLY A 38 -14.98 0.55 9.21
CA GLY A 38 -15.59 -0.75 8.88
C GLY A 38 -14.80 -1.55 7.85
N ILE A 39 -13.52 -1.23 7.64
CA ILE A 39 -12.66 -1.87 6.66
C ILE A 39 -11.95 -3.05 7.32
N ALA A 40 -11.83 -4.18 6.61
CA ALA A 40 -11.09 -5.36 7.05
C ALA A 40 -11.40 -5.80 8.51
N PRO A 41 -12.66 -6.08 8.88
CA PRO A 41 -13.01 -6.40 10.26
C PRO A 41 -12.19 -7.60 10.78
N LYS A 42 -11.56 -7.42 11.94
CA LYS A 42 -10.61 -8.37 12.58
C LYS A 42 -9.25 -8.53 11.87
N ASN A 43 -9.02 -7.78 10.80
CA ASN A 43 -7.80 -7.81 9.98
C ASN A 43 -7.20 -6.40 9.82
N GLU A 44 -7.56 -5.46 10.70
CA GLU A 44 -7.20 -4.06 10.59
C GLU A 44 -5.68 -3.84 10.64
N SER A 45 -4.98 -4.62 11.47
CA SER A 45 -3.52 -4.55 11.56
C SER A 45 -2.81 -4.95 10.27
N TYR A 46 -3.39 -5.83 9.45
CA TYR A 46 -2.83 -6.17 8.13
C TYR A 46 -2.92 -4.99 7.17
N VAL A 47 -4.01 -4.21 7.25
CA VAL A 47 -4.14 -2.97 6.48
C VAL A 47 -3.08 -1.95 6.91
N ILE A 48 -2.85 -1.79 8.22
CA ILE A 48 -1.80 -0.91 8.74
C ILE A 48 -0.42 -1.35 8.26
N ASN A 49 -0.09 -2.63 8.37
CA ASN A 49 1.19 -3.15 7.90
C ASN A 49 1.38 -2.92 6.39
N ALA A 50 0.32 -3.10 5.60
CA ALA A 50 0.35 -2.82 4.17
C ALA A 50 0.61 -1.33 3.88
N LEU A 51 -0.09 -0.42 4.56
CA LEU A 51 0.12 1.02 4.42
C LEU A 51 1.52 1.46 4.84
N GLN A 52 2.07 0.84 5.89
CA GLN A 52 3.45 1.08 6.33
C GLN A 52 4.46 0.58 5.29
N PHE A 53 4.26 -0.63 4.78
CA PHE A 53 5.14 -1.23 3.78
C PHE A 53 5.23 -0.40 2.50
N ILE A 54 4.08 0.10 2.00
CA ILE A 54 4.07 0.97 0.81
C ILE A 54 4.47 2.42 1.10
N GLY A 55 4.82 2.75 2.34
CA GLY A 55 5.27 4.09 2.74
C GLY A 55 4.16 5.15 2.79
N VAL A 56 2.89 4.76 2.90
CA VAL A 56 1.78 5.72 3.07
C VAL A 56 1.77 6.30 4.49
N ILE A 57 2.13 5.49 5.47
CA ILE A 57 2.29 5.89 6.87
C ILE A 57 3.59 5.35 7.46
N ASP A 58 4.09 5.99 8.51
CA ASP A 58 5.27 5.55 9.27
C ASP A 58 4.92 4.53 10.37
N GLY A 59 5.93 4.14 11.16
CA GLY A 59 5.78 3.23 12.29
C GLY A 59 4.81 3.70 13.39
N ASP A 60 4.61 5.01 13.52
CA ASP A 60 3.66 5.62 14.46
C ASP A 60 2.26 5.80 13.85
N GLY A 61 2.07 5.43 12.58
CA GLY A 61 0.84 5.61 11.83
C GLY A 61 0.64 7.04 11.33
N LYS A 62 1.67 7.89 11.34
CA LYS A 62 1.60 9.24 10.77
C LYS A 62 1.86 9.18 9.28
N LYS A 63 1.26 10.11 8.54
CA LYS A 63 1.50 10.27 7.10
C LYS A 63 2.97 10.59 6.84
N THR A 64 3.59 9.90 5.90
CA THR A 64 4.96 10.20 5.44
C THR A 64 4.99 11.46 4.58
N ASP A 65 6.18 12.04 4.37
CA ASP A 65 6.33 13.25 3.54
C ASP A 65 5.99 12.96 2.07
N GLU A 66 6.38 11.79 1.57
CA GLU A 66 6.06 11.30 0.23
C GLU A 66 4.55 11.11 0.08
N ALA A 67 3.89 10.48 1.06
CA ALA A 67 2.43 10.34 1.05
C ALA A 67 1.73 11.69 1.15
N ALA A 68 2.29 12.66 1.88
CA ALA A 68 1.72 14.01 1.93
C ALA A 68 1.68 14.67 0.55
N GLN A 69 2.73 14.48 -0.26
CA GLN A 69 2.77 14.95 -1.64
C GLN A 69 1.78 14.18 -2.51
N VAL A 70 1.81 12.84 -2.48
CA VAL A 70 0.95 11.97 -3.31
C VAL A 70 -0.53 12.25 -3.05
N PHE A 71 -0.95 12.29 -1.78
CA PHE A 71 -2.36 12.50 -1.40
C PHE A 71 -2.81 13.98 -1.52
N SER A 72 -1.93 14.90 -1.93
CA SER A 72 -2.31 16.28 -2.27
C SER A 72 -2.87 16.41 -3.70
N HIS A 73 -2.64 15.42 -4.56
CA HIS A 73 -3.16 15.42 -5.93
C HIS A 73 -4.67 15.19 -5.97
N HIS A 74 -5.40 16.22 -6.39
CA HIS A 74 -6.86 16.17 -6.53
C HIS A 74 -7.33 15.44 -7.80
N LYS A 75 -6.53 15.44 -8.88
CA LYS A 75 -6.88 14.72 -10.11
C LYS A 75 -6.52 13.24 -9.98
N ASP A 76 -7.40 12.39 -10.47
CA ASP A 76 -7.24 10.94 -10.35
C ASP A 76 -6.01 10.42 -11.12
N GLU A 77 -5.74 10.95 -12.31
CA GLU A 77 -4.58 10.57 -13.12
C GLU A 77 -3.25 10.95 -12.44
N GLU A 78 -3.18 12.17 -11.90
CA GLU A 78 -1.99 12.66 -11.19
C GLU A 78 -1.76 11.84 -9.90
N PHE A 79 -2.82 11.54 -9.16
CA PHE A 79 -2.72 10.70 -7.97
C PHE A 79 -2.31 9.27 -8.32
N ALA A 80 -2.91 8.66 -9.35
CA ALA A 80 -2.60 7.30 -9.74
C ALA A 80 -1.12 7.17 -10.13
N SER A 81 -0.61 8.11 -10.94
CA SER A 81 0.80 8.15 -11.32
C SER A 81 1.73 8.37 -10.12
N ALA A 82 1.37 9.28 -9.21
CA ALA A 82 2.19 9.54 -8.01
C ALA A 82 2.15 8.34 -7.02
N PHE A 83 1.00 7.70 -6.87
CA PHE A 83 0.82 6.52 -6.02
C PHE A 83 1.52 5.29 -6.60
N GLN A 84 1.59 5.17 -7.93
CA GLN A 84 2.39 4.16 -8.61
C GLN A 84 3.84 4.19 -8.12
N GLY A 85 4.44 5.37 -7.99
CA GLY A 85 5.80 5.53 -7.47
C GLY A 85 5.99 5.02 -6.04
N LEU A 86 4.98 5.12 -5.16
CA LEU A 86 5.03 4.52 -3.82
C LEU A 86 5.08 2.99 -3.89
N VAL A 87 4.25 2.40 -4.76
CA VAL A 87 4.20 0.95 -4.95
C VAL A 87 5.50 0.44 -5.57
N GLU A 88 6.02 1.12 -6.59
CA GLU A 88 7.29 0.76 -7.24
C GLU A 88 8.47 0.82 -6.28
N SER A 89 8.52 1.86 -5.43
CA SER A 89 9.54 1.98 -4.39
C SER A 89 9.47 0.82 -3.38
N ALA A 90 8.26 0.48 -2.92
CA ALA A 90 8.07 -0.60 -1.95
C ALA A 90 8.38 -1.99 -2.52
N TYR A 91 8.13 -2.20 -3.80
CA TYR A 91 8.42 -3.44 -4.53
C TYR A 91 9.63 -3.28 -5.46
N TYR A 92 10.62 -2.47 -5.08
CA TYR A 92 11.77 -2.10 -5.93
C TYR A 92 12.37 -3.31 -6.67
N ASP A 93 12.59 -4.41 -5.97
CA ASP A 93 13.18 -5.62 -6.53
C ASP A 93 12.40 -6.26 -7.70
N LEU A 94 11.07 -6.14 -7.69
CA LEU A 94 10.20 -6.63 -8.75
C LEU A 94 10.34 -5.74 -9.99
N PHE A 95 10.27 -4.43 -9.77
CA PHE A 95 10.37 -3.42 -10.83
C PHE A 95 11.79 -3.30 -11.39
N ASP A 96 12.83 -3.54 -10.60
CA ASP A 96 14.22 -3.62 -11.05
C ASP A 96 14.42 -4.81 -12.01
N LEU A 97 13.75 -5.94 -11.74
CA LEU A 97 13.86 -7.14 -12.55
C LEU A 97 13.00 -7.12 -13.82
N TYR A 98 11.75 -6.67 -13.73
CA TYR A 98 10.77 -6.75 -14.82
C TYR A 98 10.41 -5.39 -15.44
N GLY A 99 10.79 -4.27 -14.82
CA GLY A 99 10.44 -2.93 -15.27
C GLY A 99 8.93 -2.70 -15.28
N GLU A 100 8.46 -1.95 -16.28
CA GLU A 100 7.02 -1.69 -16.53
C GLU A 100 6.20 -2.98 -16.72
N ASN A 101 6.83 -4.08 -17.15
CA ASN A 101 6.11 -5.35 -17.33
C ASN A 101 5.63 -5.94 -16.00
N SER A 102 6.15 -5.47 -14.85
CA SER A 102 5.70 -5.89 -13.52
C SER A 102 4.19 -5.76 -13.35
N TRP A 103 3.57 -4.73 -13.95
CA TRP A 103 2.13 -4.50 -13.93
C TRP A 103 1.30 -5.51 -14.74
N LEU A 104 1.97 -6.26 -15.63
CA LEU A 104 1.36 -7.18 -16.59
C LEU A 104 1.70 -8.65 -16.29
N LEU A 105 2.47 -8.91 -15.23
CA LEU A 105 2.83 -10.27 -14.83
C LEU A 105 1.59 -11.03 -14.36
N ASP A 106 1.55 -12.31 -14.71
CA ASP A 106 0.56 -13.24 -14.22
C ASP A 106 0.88 -13.69 -12.78
N ASP A 107 -0.15 -14.21 -12.09
CA ASP A 107 -0.04 -14.66 -10.72
C ASP A 107 1.04 -15.74 -10.52
N ASP A 108 1.23 -16.68 -11.46
CA ASP A 108 2.24 -17.74 -11.32
C ASP A 108 3.67 -17.16 -11.35
N THR A 109 3.90 -16.17 -12.21
CA THR A 109 5.18 -15.44 -12.26
C THR A 109 5.41 -14.66 -10.97
N LEU A 110 4.41 -13.92 -10.48
CA LEU A 110 4.50 -13.17 -9.22
C LEU A 110 4.76 -14.10 -8.03
N ILE A 111 4.01 -15.20 -7.92
CA ILE A 111 4.19 -16.22 -6.88
C ILE A 111 5.61 -16.79 -6.93
N THR A 112 6.13 -17.09 -8.12
CA THR A 112 7.48 -17.60 -8.29
C THR A 112 8.53 -16.59 -7.82
N PHE A 113 8.38 -15.32 -8.21
CA PHE A 113 9.26 -14.23 -7.77
C PHE A 113 9.29 -14.10 -6.24
N PHE A 114 8.13 -13.96 -5.60
CA PHE A 114 8.05 -13.75 -4.15
C PHE A 114 8.51 -14.97 -3.34
N ARG A 115 8.37 -16.19 -3.88
CA ARG A 115 8.92 -17.41 -3.23
C ARG A 115 10.44 -17.47 -3.23
N GLN A 116 11.10 -16.93 -4.26
CA GLN A 116 12.57 -16.96 -4.37
C GLN A 116 13.24 -15.96 -3.43
N ARG A 117 12.51 -14.98 -2.91
CA ARG A 117 13.02 -13.90 -2.05
C ARG A 117 12.55 -13.97 -0.59
N ASN A 118 12.09 -15.15 -0.13
CA ASN A 118 11.74 -15.43 1.27
C ASN A 118 12.94 -15.95 2.07
#